data_AF-A0A939UDV9-F1
#
_entry.id   AF-A0A939UDV9-F1
#
_cell.length_a   1.000
_cell.length_b   1.000
_cell.length_c   1.000
_cell.angle_alpha   90.00
_cell.angle_beta   90.00
_cell.angle_gamma   90.00
#
_symmetry.space_group_name_H-M   'P 1'
#
loop_
_entity.id
_entity.type
_entity.pdbx_description
1 polymer ?
#
loop_
_entity_poly.entity_id
_entity_poly.type
_entity_poly.pdbx_seq_one_letter_code
_entity_poly.pdbx_strand_id
1 'polypeptide(L)' 'AMRKKSQQDQGGIAEIEAPLNISNVAIVCKKCGPTKIGYKIDGDKKIRVCRKCGDVL' A
#
# COMPACT_ATOMS: atom_id res chain seq x y z
N ALA A 1 -5.86 -13.87 0.91
CA ALA A 1 -6.42 -14.88 1.84
C ALA A 1 -6.86 -16.09 1.03
N MET A 2 -6.47 -17.30 1.45
CA MET A 2 -6.81 -18.53 0.73
C MET A 2 -8.34 -18.71 0.71
N ARG A 3 -8.92 -18.77 -0.50
CA ARG A 3 -10.37 -18.95 -0.69
C ARG A 3 -10.76 -20.39 -0.34
N LYS A 4 -11.98 -20.57 0.19
CA LYS A 4 -12.52 -21.89 0.54
C LYS A 4 -12.68 -22.72 -0.74
N LYS A 5 -12.15 -23.95 -0.75
CA LYS A 5 -12.22 -24.81 -1.93
C LYS A 5 -13.65 -25.27 -2.23
N SER A 6 -14.04 -25.27 -3.50
CA SER A 6 -15.28 -25.79 -4.04
C SER A 6 -15.06 -27.12 -4.78
N GLN A 7 -16.12 -27.90 -5.03
CA GLN A 7 -16.02 -29.13 -5.84
C GLN A 7 -15.64 -28.87 -7.31
N GLN A 8 -15.74 -27.62 -7.77
CA GLN A 8 -15.38 -27.19 -9.13
C GLN A 8 -13.92 -26.73 -9.21
N ASP A 9 -13.22 -26.63 -8.08
CA ASP A 9 -11.84 -26.14 -8.07
C ASP A 9 -10.91 -27.23 -8.56
N GLN A 10 -10.16 -26.91 -9.62
CA GLN A 10 -9.14 -27.81 -10.13
C GLN A 10 -7.99 -27.93 -9.12
N GLY A 11 -7.54 -29.17 -8.88
CA GLY A 11 -6.38 -29.45 -8.04
C GLY A 11 -5.09 -28.90 -8.67
N GLY A 12 -4.11 -28.56 -7.83
CA GLY A 12 -2.83 -28.03 -8.29
C GLY A 12 -2.10 -27.21 -7.22
N ILE A 13 -0.89 -26.76 -7.56
CA ILE A 13 -0.13 -25.79 -6.77
C ILE A 13 -0.69 -24.41 -7.12
N ALA A 14 -1.22 -23.71 -6.12
CA ALA A 14 -1.69 -22.34 -6.26
C ALA A 14 -0.71 -21.42 -5.54
N GLU A 15 -0.15 -20.45 -6.26
CA GLU A 15 0.63 -19.38 -5.66
C GLU A 15 -0.32 -18.34 -5.06
N ILE A 16 -0.06 -17.96 -3.80
CA ILE A 16 -0.84 -16.95 -3.07
C ILE A 16 0.10 -15.95 -2.43
N GLU A 17 -0.28 -14.68 -2.37
CA GLU A 17 0.55 -13.68 -1.71
C GLU A 17 0.51 -13.85 -0.19
N ALA A 18 1.69 -13.88 0.44
CA ALA A 18 1.83 -13.83 1.88
C ALA A 18 1.78 -12.36 2.37
N PRO A 19 1.22 -12.10 3.56
CA PRO A 19 1.25 -10.77 4.15
C PRO A 19 2.70 -10.34 4.46
N LEU A 20 2.97 -9.04 4.36
CA LEU A 20 4.25 -8.43 4.68
C LEU A 20 4.10 -7.41 5.80
N ASN A 21 5.12 -7.25 6.64
CA ASN A 21 5.14 -6.22 7.68
C ASN A 21 5.16 -4.81 7.05
N ILE A 22 4.35 -3.91 7.60
CA ILE A 22 4.26 -2.51 7.19
C ILE A 22 5.60 -1.75 7.31
N SER A 23 6.49 -2.13 8.22
CA SER A 23 7.83 -1.52 8.36
C SER A 23 8.73 -1.77 7.15
N ASN A 24 8.44 -2.79 6.34
CA ASN A 24 9.24 -3.21 5.20
C ASN A 24 8.77 -2.57 3.88
N VAL A 25 7.77 -1.68 3.93
CA VAL A 25 7.24 -0.97 2.75
C VAL A 25 7.29 0.55 2.94
N ALA A 26 7.34 1.27 1.83
CA ALA A 26 7.29 2.73 1.81
C ALA A 26 6.29 3.23 0.75
N ILE A 27 5.67 4.38 0.99
CA ILE A 27 4.84 5.04 -0.02
C ILE A 27 5.75 5.67 -1.07
N VAL A 28 5.38 5.50 -2.34
CA VAL A 28 6.12 6.07 -3.48
C VAL A 28 5.48 7.39 -3.87
N CYS A 29 6.26 8.47 -3.79
CA CYS A 29 5.92 9.74 -4.41
C CYS A 29 6.34 9.72 -5.88
N LYS A 30 5.45 10.15 -6.79
CA LYS A 30 5.73 10.18 -8.23
C LYS A 30 6.96 11.01 -8.61
N LYS A 31 7.32 12.02 -7.80
CA LYS A 31 8.49 12.89 -8.05
C LYS A 31 9.77 12.44 -7.33
N CYS A 32 9.65 11.91 -6.11
CA CYS A 32 10.82 11.66 -5.24
C CYS A 32 11.11 10.18 -4.98
N GLY A 33 10.30 9.26 -5.53
CA GLY A 33 10.39 7.84 -5.23
C GLY A 33 9.93 7.50 -3.80
N PRO A 34 10.46 6.44 -3.17
CA PRO A 34 10.10 6.02 -1.82
C PRO A 34 10.29 7.15 -0.79
N THR A 35 9.24 7.45 -0.02
CA THR A 35 9.22 8.59 0.90
C THR A 35 8.43 8.30 2.17
N LYS A 36 8.66 9.12 3.21
CA LYS A 36 7.87 9.13 4.44
C LYS A 36 6.66 10.07 4.27
N ILE A 37 5.57 9.73 4.96
CA ILE A 37 4.31 10.49 4.94
C ILE A 37 4.35 11.60 6.00
N GLY A 38 3.97 12.81 5.61
CA GLY A 38 3.55 13.90 6.49
C GLY A 38 2.05 14.12 6.38
N TYR A 39 1.49 14.94 7.27
CA TYR A 39 0.11 15.37 7.20
C TYR A 39 0.03 16.88 7.15
N LYS A 40 -0.89 17.40 6.34
CA LYS A 40 -1.24 18.82 6.29
C LYS A 40 -2.76 18.93 6.33
N ILE A 41 -3.26 20.03 6.89
CA ILE A 41 -4.68 20.37 6.84
C ILE A 41 -4.86 21.35 5.68
N ASP A 42 -5.75 21.01 4.76
CA ASP A 42 -6.14 21.84 3.62
C ASP A 42 -7.65 22.09 3.72
N GLY A 43 -8.01 23.30 4.18
CA GLY A 43 -9.37 23.61 4.64
C GLY A 43 -9.80 22.69 5.78
N ASP A 44 -10.88 21.95 5.57
CA ASP A 44 -11.42 20.99 6.55
C ASP A 44 -10.86 19.57 6.39
N LYS A 45 -9.95 19.33 5.43
CA LYS A 45 -9.47 17.98 5.09
C LYS A 45 -8.02 17.78 5.52
N LYS A 46 -7.76 16.68 6.23
CA LYS A 46 -6.41 16.22 6.54
C LYS A 46 -5.85 15.41 5.36
N ILE A 47 -4.90 15.99 4.65
CA ILE A 47 -4.25 15.37 3.48
C ILE A 47 -2.88 14.80 3.85
N ARG A 48 -2.47 13.75 3.13
CA ARG A 48 -1.13 13.19 3.21
C ARG A 48 -0.20 13.94 2.27
N VAL A 49 0.99 14.26 2.75
CA VAL A 49 2.01 14.99 1.98
C VAL A 49 3.33 14.24 1.99
N CYS A 50 4.09 14.37 0.92
CA CYS A 50 5.44 13.84 0.80
C CYS A 50 6.36 14.65 1.71
N ARG A 51 7.05 14.01 2.67
CA ARG A 51 8.01 14.76 3.52
C ARG A 51 9.22 15.30 2.77
N LYS A 52 9.53 14.78 1.57
CA LYS A 52 10.68 15.22 0.77
C LYS A 52 10.38 16.50 -0.03
N CYS A 53 9.26 16.55 -0.77
CA CYS A 53 8.93 17.66 -1.67
C CYS A 53 7.68 18.46 -1.27
N GLY A 54 6.92 18.04 -0.26
CA GLY A 54 5.70 18.71 0.18
C GLY A 54 4.47 18.48 -0.71
N ASP A 55 4.62 17.80 -1.86
CA ASP A 55 3.49 17.46 -2.72
C ASP A 55 2.49 16.53 -2.02
N VAL A 56 1.23 16.60 -2.45
CA VAL A 56 0.17 15.69 -1.99
C VAL A 56 0.47 14.27 -2.48
N LEU A 57 0.37 13.30 -1.56
CA LEU A 57 0.56 11.86 -1.81
C LEU A 57 -0.75 11.17 -2.22
#